data_AF-A0A4V1V1M2-F1
#
_entry.id   AF-A0A4V1V1M2-F1
#
_cell.length_a   1.000
_cell.length_b   1.000
_cell.length_c   1.000
_cell.angle_alpha   90.00
_cell.angle_beta   90.00
_cell.angle_gamma   90.00
#
_symmetry.space_group_name_H-M   'P 1'
#
loop_
_entity.id
_entity.type
_entity.pdbx_description
1 polymer ?
#
loop_
_entity_poly.entity_id
_entity_poly.type
_entity_poly.pdbx_seq_one_letter_code
_entity_poly.pdbx_strand_id
1 'polypeptide(L)'
;MKTNTTTRRDLLRIGTTAAAYAAGASIVTGGIALASQAKGEALGGVSPDLTKAIAAFAAAEHASAQYEATVYEPARLRWLAAKEAVPHTTVAPSPNWKMSPAFWSTDNREALAIAKGLVGSHPRTSKNPDVVRARGLIAAKHRRDRAVDRAGASVAIGPCCEESDRLSDQAADASSDVAAFPAKSLADIEAKMAFIIKHNMEPNGGMMEHMLADARSLLGRDVR
;
A
#
# COMPACT_ATOMS: atom_id res chain seq x y z
N MET A 1 16.95 8.53 19.56
CA MET A 1 15.58 7.99 19.39
C MET A 1 15.27 8.03 17.89
N LYS A 2 15.36 6.90 17.19
CA LYS A 2 15.00 6.83 15.76
C LYS A 2 13.55 6.39 15.71
N THR A 3 12.67 7.26 15.24
CA THR A 3 11.30 6.92 14.89
C THR A 3 11.36 5.87 13.79
N ASN A 4 11.06 4.62 14.15
CA ASN A 4 10.62 3.62 13.18
C ASN A 4 9.30 4.15 12.63
N THR A 5 9.36 4.88 11.53
CA THR A 5 8.17 5.18 10.72
C THR A 5 7.81 3.87 10.01
N THR A 6 7.20 2.96 10.76
CA THR A 6 6.50 1.81 10.19
C THR A 6 5.26 2.39 9.54
N THR A 7 5.39 2.83 8.29
CA THR A 7 4.24 3.22 7.48
C THR A 7 3.29 2.03 7.41
N ARG A 8 2.00 2.30 7.62
CA ARG A 8 0.83 1.40 7.65
C ARG A 8 0.83 0.30 6.57
N ARG A 9 1.58 0.51 5.49
CA ARG A 9 1.85 -0.41 4.37
C ARG A 9 2.51 -1.75 4.75
N ASP A 10 3.31 -1.83 5.82
CA ASP A 10 3.86 -3.13 6.27
C ASP A 10 2.79 -4.05 6.85
N LEU A 11 1.65 -3.51 7.32
CA LEU A 11 0.51 -4.28 7.83
C LEU A 11 -0.45 -4.70 6.71
N LEU A 12 -0.54 -3.94 5.62
CA LEU A 12 -1.41 -4.27 4.47
C LEU A 12 -0.75 -5.17 3.42
N ARG A 13 0.58 -5.40 3.52
CA ARG A 13 1.35 -6.22 2.58
C ARG A 13 1.13 -7.74 2.69
N ILE A 14 0.30 -8.21 3.61
CA ILE A 14 -0.03 -9.65 3.70
C ILE A 14 -1.17 -10.05 2.75
N GLY A 15 -1.94 -9.11 2.17
CA GLY A 15 -3.21 -9.44 1.53
C GLY A 15 -3.40 -9.21 0.02
N THR A 16 -2.56 -8.42 -0.67
CA THR A 16 -2.89 -8.00 -2.05
C THR A 16 -1.68 -8.07 -2.97
N THR A 17 -1.50 -9.22 -3.59
CA THR A 17 -0.56 -9.40 -4.72
C THR A 17 -1.08 -8.65 -5.94
N ALA A 18 -0.14 -8.03 -6.69
CA ALA A 18 -0.37 -7.23 -7.90
C ALA A 18 -1.18 -7.92 -9.03
N ALA A 19 -1.44 -9.23 -8.91
CA ALA A 19 -2.34 -9.96 -9.78
C ALA A 19 -3.82 -9.51 -9.67
N ALA A 20 -4.22 -8.90 -8.55
CA ALA A 20 -5.60 -8.43 -8.37
C ALA A 20 -5.94 -7.19 -9.24
N TYR A 21 -4.97 -6.29 -9.47
CA TYR A 21 -5.22 -5.06 -10.22
C TYR A 21 -5.21 -5.25 -11.75
N ALA A 22 -4.53 -6.28 -12.25
CA ALA A 22 -4.53 -6.60 -13.68
C ALA A 22 -5.81 -7.32 -14.17
N ALA A 23 -6.62 -7.86 -13.25
CA ALA A 23 -7.85 -8.59 -13.57
C ALA A 23 -9.13 -7.73 -13.54
N GLY A 24 -9.05 -6.46 -13.10
CA GLY A 24 -10.22 -5.60 -12.84
C GLY A 24 -10.61 -4.61 -13.95
N ALA A 25 -9.96 -4.64 -15.12
CA ALA A 25 -10.16 -3.64 -16.17
C ALA A 25 -11.09 -4.11 -17.30
N SER A 26 -12.21 -4.77 -16.97
CA SER A 26 -13.21 -5.12 -17.99
C SER A 26 -14.64 -4.81 -17.52
N ILE A 27 -15.23 -3.82 -18.21
CA ILE A 27 -16.66 -3.49 -18.33
C ILE A 27 -17.17 -2.70 -17.11
N VAL A 28 -17.76 -1.49 -17.24
CA VAL A 28 -19.15 -1.26 -17.67
C VAL A 28 -19.35 0.20 -18.14
N THR A 29 -19.58 0.39 -19.45
CA THR A 29 -20.30 1.54 -20.04
C THR A 29 -21.76 1.21 -20.35
N GLY A 30 -22.34 0.21 -19.67
CA GLY A 30 -23.74 -0.18 -19.82
C GLY A 30 -24.51 0.04 -18.52
N GLY A 31 -25.54 0.87 -18.53
CA GLY A 31 -26.30 1.26 -17.34
C GLY A 31 -26.62 0.10 -16.38
N ILE A 32 -26.62 0.43 -15.09
CA ILE A 32 -27.14 -0.44 -14.03
C ILE A 32 -28.64 -0.63 -14.30
N ALA A 33 -28.98 -1.66 -15.08
CA ALA A 33 -30.32 -2.20 -15.15
C ALA A 33 -30.44 -3.30 -14.09
N LEU A 34 -30.57 -2.90 -12.82
CA LEU A 34 -31.08 -3.79 -11.78
C LEU A 34 -32.58 -3.96 -12.02
N ALA A 35 -32.92 -4.98 -12.81
CA ALA A 35 -34.29 -5.40 -13.02
C ALA A 35 -34.80 -6.14 -11.78
N SER A 36 -35.30 -5.40 -10.78
CA SER A 36 -36.10 -5.99 -9.71
C SER A 36 -37.53 -6.21 -10.23
N GLN A 37 -37.85 -7.44 -10.64
CA GLN A 37 -39.25 -7.88 -10.71
C GLN A 37 -39.77 -8.06 -9.27
N ALA A 38 -40.19 -6.97 -8.65
CA ALA A 38 -41.11 -6.99 -7.52
C ALA A 38 -42.38 -6.27 -7.95
N LYS A 39 -43.47 -7.04 -8.11
CA LYS A 39 -44.80 -6.50 -8.37
C LYS A 39 -45.20 -5.58 -7.21
N GLY A 40 -45.49 -4.33 -7.54
CA GLY A 40 -46.41 -3.52 -6.74
C GLY A 40 -45.78 -2.64 -5.67
N GLU A 41 -44.94 -1.70 -6.08
CA GLU A 41 -44.87 -0.32 -5.54
C GLU A 41 -43.95 0.43 -6.49
N ALA A 42 -44.20 1.71 -6.74
CA ALA A 42 -43.27 2.51 -7.54
C ALA A 42 -41.96 2.64 -6.75
N LEU A 43 -41.03 1.69 -6.96
CA LEU A 43 -39.70 1.69 -6.37
C LEU A 43 -39.02 2.97 -6.83
N GLY A 44 -38.99 3.98 -5.96
CA GLY A 44 -38.11 5.12 -6.13
C GLY A 44 -36.70 4.57 -6.33
N GLY A 45 -36.12 4.83 -7.50
CA GLY A 45 -34.79 4.34 -7.85
C GLY A 45 -33.71 4.84 -6.87
N VAL A 46 -32.49 4.36 -7.06
CA VAL A 46 -31.33 4.82 -6.31
C VAL A 46 -31.27 6.34 -6.34
N SER A 47 -31.07 6.95 -5.18
CA SER A 47 -31.01 8.39 -5.05
C SER A 47 -29.92 8.97 -5.96
N PRO A 48 -30.18 10.13 -6.62
CA PRO A 48 -29.18 10.75 -7.50
C PRO A 48 -27.86 11.05 -6.79
N ASP A 49 -27.90 11.36 -5.48
CA ASP A 49 -26.71 11.68 -4.71
C ASP A 49 -25.88 10.45 -4.35
N LEU A 50 -26.51 9.31 -4.03
CA LEU A 50 -25.79 8.04 -3.88
C LEU A 50 -25.18 7.59 -5.21
N THR A 51 -25.90 7.78 -6.31
CA THR A 51 -25.40 7.49 -7.65
C THR A 51 -24.15 8.31 -7.96
N LYS A 52 -24.12 9.60 -7.59
CA LYS A 52 -22.94 10.46 -7.72
C LYS A 52 -21.78 9.98 -6.83
N ALA A 53 -22.04 9.57 -5.60
CA ALA A 53 -21.00 9.05 -4.70
C ALA A 53 -20.34 7.78 -5.27
N ILE A 54 -21.15 6.83 -5.77
CA ILE A 54 -20.65 5.61 -6.41
C ILE A 54 -19.83 5.94 -7.67
N ALA A 55 -20.29 6.90 -8.48
CA ALA A 55 -19.56 7.35 -9.66
C ALA A 55 -18.23 8.04 -9.30
N ALA A 56 -18.21 8.83 -8.22
CA ALA A 56 -16.99 9.46 -7.71
C ALA A 56 -15.96 8.43 -7.26
N PHE A 57 -16.39 7.38 -6.54
CA PHE A 57 -15.52 6.26 -6.20
C PHE A 57 -14.97 5.57 -7.45
N ALA A 58 -15.82 5.24 -8.43
CA ALA A 58 -15.39 4.57 -9.66
C ALA A 58 -14.35 5.40 -10.44
N ALA A 59 -14.52 6.72 -10.47
CA ALA A 59 -13.56 7.63 -11.09
C ALA A 59 -12.21 7.66 -10.33
N ALA A 60 -12.25 7.69 -8.99
CA ALA A 60 -11.04 7.66 -8.16
C ALA A 60 -10.30 6.31 -8.27
N GLU A 61 -11.02 5.20 -8.22
CA GLU A 61 -10.47 3.85 -8.40
C GLU A 61 -9.81 3.71 -9.79
N HIS A 62 -10.48 4.17 -10.85
CA HIS A 62 -9.91 4.16 -12.20
C HIS A 62 -8.65 5.02 -12.29
N ALA A 63 -8.66 6.24 -11.73
CA ALA A 63 -7.49 7.11 -11.74
C ALA A 63 -6.30 6.48 -11.01
N SER A 64 -6.54 5.89 -9.83
CA SER A 64 -5.54 5.16 -9.06
C SER A 64 -4.98 3.97 -9.83
N ALA A 65 -5.85 3.12 -10.38
CA ALA A 65 -5.44 1.94 -11.14
C ALA A 65 -4.66 2.31 -12.42
N GLN A 66 -5.11 3.35 -13.14
CA GLN A 66 -4.42 3.84 -14.32
C GLN A 66 -3.03 4.37 -13.98
N TYR A 67 -2.91 5.16 -12.91
CA TYR A 67 -1.61 5.69 -12.48
C TYR A 67 -0.65 4.57 -12.03
N GLU A 68 -1.16 3.60 -11.27
CA GLU A 68 -0.41 2.43 -10.83
C GLU A 68 0.17 1.67 -12.04
N ALA A 69 -0.68 1.37 -13.03
CA ALA A 69 -0.29 0.58 -14.20
C ALA A 69 0.64 1.33 -15.17
N THR A 70 0.42 2.64 -15.36
CA THR A 70 1.09 3.40 -16.43
C THR A 70 2.31 4.19 -15.96
N VAL A 71 2.36 4.57 -14.67
CA VAL A 71 3.41 5.43 -14.12
C VAL A 71 4.19 4.72 -13.03
N TYR A 72 3.51 4.32 -11.95
CA TYR A 72 4.20 3.84 -10.75
C TYR A 72 4.87 2.48 -10.96
N GLU A 73 4.17 1.47 -11.47
CA GLU A 73 4.75 0.13 -11.63
C GLU A 73 5.95 0.13 -12.60
N PRO A 74 5.91 0.80 -13.76
CA PRO A 74 7.09 0.97 -14.61
C PRO A 74 8.26 1.67 -13.89
N ALA A 75 7.99 2.72 -13.10
CA ALA A 75 9.04 3.40 -12.33
C ALA A 75 9.62 2.50 -11.24
N ARG A 76 8.78 1.73 -10.55
CA ARG A 76 9.17 0.75 -9.53
C ARG A 76 10.05 -0.35 -10.12
N LEU A 77 9.69 -0.90 -11.28
CA LEU A 77 10.49 -1.92 -11.97
C LEU A 77 11.86 -1.38 -12.38
N ARG A 78 11.91 -0.15 -12.94
CA ARG A 78 13.19 0.52 -13.26
C ARG A 78 14.04 0.76 -12.02
N TRP A 79 13.43 1.18 -10.92
CA TRP A 79 14.13 1.37 -9.65
C TRP A 79 14.68 0.05 -9.10
N LEU A 80 13.90 -1.04 -9.12
CA LEU A 80 14.33 -2.36 -8.66
C LEU A 80 15.53 -2.85 -9.48
N ALA A 81 15.45 -2.77 -10.81
CA ALA A 81 16.56 -3.12 -11.69
C ALA A 81 17.82 -2.29 -11.39
N ALA A 82 17.67 -0.97 -11.21
CA ALA A 82 18.79 -0.10 -10.87
C ALA A 82 19.39 -0.42 -9.49
N LYS A 83 18.55 -0.77 -8.51
CA LYS A 83 18.96 -1.18 -7.16
C LYS A 83 19.74 -2.50 -7.17
N GLU A 84 19.33 -3.46 -8.00
CA GLU A 84 20.01 -4.74 -8.18
C GLU A 84 21.35 -4.57 -8.89
N ALA A 85 21.44 -3.64 -9.84
CA ALA A 85 22.68 -3.31 -10.53
C ALA A 85 23.75 -2.65 -9.61
N VAL A 86 23.36 -2.14 -8.42
CA VAL A 86 24.34 -1.59 -7.47
C VAL A 86 25.14 -2.72 -6.82
N PRO A 87 26.46 -2.83 -7.08
CA PRO A 87 27.24 -3.98 -6.65
C PRO A 87 27.34 -4.05 -5.12
N HIS A 88 27.31 -5.28 -4.61
CA HIS A 88 27.62 -5.56 -3.22
C HIS A 88 29.14 -5.61 -3.03
N THR A 89 29.60 -5.06 -1.91
CA THR A 89 31.01 -5.12 -1.53
C THR A 89 31.22 -6.23 -0.50
N THR A 90 32.25 -7.03 -0.74
CA THR A 90 32.75 -8.02 0.21
C THR A 90 34.01 -7.50 0.89
N VAL A 91 34.13 -7.69 2.20
CA VAL A 91 35.34 -7.39 2.97
C VAL A 91 36.03 -8.71 3.31
N ALA A 92 37.36 -8.73 3.20
CA ALA A 92 38.13 -9.94 3.51
C ALA A 92 37.89 -10.38 4.97
N PRO A 93 37.66 -11.68 5.22
CA PRO A 93 37.40 -12.19 6.55
C PRO A 93 38.58 -11.92 7.49
N SER A 94 38.30 -11.80 8.78
CA SER A 94 39.33 -11.76 9.81
C SER A 94 39.89 -13.16 10.07
N PRO A 95 41.17 -13.33 10.41
CA PRO A 95 41.70 -14.60 10.94
C PRO A 95 40.90 -15.15 12.13
N ASN A 96 40.31 -14.27 12.94
CA ASN A 96 39.48 -14.64 14.09
C ASN A 96 38.07 -15.06 13.68
N TRP A 97 37.62 -14.63 12.51
CA TRP A 97 36.32 -14.93 11.95
C TRP A 97 36.51 -15.97 10.87
N LYS A 98 36.57 -17.25 11.26
CA LYS A 98 36.73 -18.42 10.37
C LYS A 98 35.56 -18.63 9.38
N MET A 99 34.83 -17.58 9.05
CA MET A 99 33.69 -17.56 8.14
C MET A 99 34.16 -17.28 6.71
N SER A 100 33.39 -17.76 5.74
CA SER A 100 33.64 -17.51 4.31
C SER A 100 33.69 -16.00 4.02
N PRO A 101 34.54 -15.53 3.08
CA PRO A 101 34.50 -14.15 2.59
C PRO A 101 33.09 -13.72 2.17
N ALA A 102 32.30 -14.63 1.57
CA ALA A 102 30.92 -14.34 1.16
C ALA A 102 30.01 -13.97 2.34
N PHE A 103 30.35 -14.38 3.57
CA PHE A 103 29.64 -13.95 4.77
C PHE A 103 29.78 -12.43 4.97
N TRP A 104 30.99 -11.89 4.85
CA TRP A 104 31.29 -10.46 5.09
C TRP A 104 30.96 -9.57 3.88
N SER A 105 29.74 -9.70 3.37
CA SER A 105 29.20 -8.95 2.25
C SER A 105 28.15 -7.94 2.70
N THR A 106 28.05 -6.81 1.98
CA THR A 106 26.94 -5.86 2.16
C THR A 106 25.57 -6.44 1.80
N ASP A 107 25.51 -7.62 1.17
CA ASP A 107 24.29 -8.37 0.92
C ASP A 107 23.82 -9.18 2.14
N ASN A 108 24.76 -9.56 3.01
CA ASN A 108 24.45 -10.39 4.17
C ASN A 108 23.99 -9.53 5.35
N ARG A 109 22.69 -9.63 5.68
CA ARG A 109 22.07 -8.91 6.80
C ARG A 109 22.69 -9.26 8.16
N GLU A 110 23.02 -10.53 8.37
CA GLU A 110 23.61 -11.01 9.61
C GLU A 110 25.02 -10.42 9.81
N ALA A 111 25.84 -10.43 8.76
CA ALA A 111 27.17 -9.82 8.80
C ALA A 111 27.12 -8.32 9.09
N LEU A 112 26.14 -7.61 8.52
CA LEU A 112 25.92 -6.19 8.84
C LEU A 112 25.47 -5.98 10.30
N ALA A 113 24.66 -6.88 10.86
CA ALA A 113 24.25 -6.82 12.26
C ALA A 113 25.45 -7.04 13.21
N ILE A 114 26.26 -8.07 12.95
CA ILE A 114 27.49 -8.35 13.71
C ILE A 114 28.47 -7.18 13.61
N ALA A 115 28.69 -6.65 12.40
CA ALA A 115 29.56 -5.50 12.18
C ALA A 115 29.10 -4.27 12.99
N LYS A 116 27.79 -3.98 13.00
CA LYS A 116 27.21 -2.89 13.79
C LYS A 116 27.41 -3.10 15.28
N GLY A 117 27.18 -4.31 15.79
CA GLY A 117 27.41 -4.65 17.19
C GLY A 117 28.87 -4.43 17.58
N LEU A 118 29.81 -4.94 16.78
CA LEU A 118 31.23 -4.80 17.03
C LEU A 118 31.69 -3.33 17.02
N VAL A 119 31.23 -2.53 16.05
CA VAL A 119 31.56 -1.10 15.98
C VAL A 119 30.93 -0.32 17.12
N GLY A 120 29.73 -0.69 17.56
CA GLY A 120 29.04 -0.06 18.69
C GLY A 120 29.71 -0.32 20.04
N SER A 121 30.27 -1.51 20.24
CA SER A 121 30.91 -1.90 21.50
C SER A 121 32.37 -1.42 21.66
N HIS A 122 32.93 -0.70 20.68
CA HIS A 122 34.33 -0.26 20.71
C HIS A 122 34.46 1.25 20.46
N PRO A 123 35.43 1.93 21.13
CA PRO A 123 35.66 3.34 20.90
C PRO A 123 36.08 3.59 19.45
N ARG A 124 35.73 4.76 18.91
CA ARG A 124 36.02 5.16 17.53
C ARG A 124 37.53 5.08 17.19
N THR A 125 38.40 5.25 18.19
CA THR A 125 39.87 5.17 18.09
C THR A 125 40.43 3.76 18.19
N SER A 126 39.59 2.74 18.42
CA SER A 126 40.03 1.34 18.50
C SER A 126 40.81 0.94 17.23
N LYS A 127 42.00 0.38 17.46
CA LYS A 127 42.90 -0.16 16.43
C LYS A 127 42.73 -1.67 16.25
N ASN A 128 41.75 -2.29 16.91
CA ASN A 128 41.47 -3.71 16.73
C ASN A 128 41.16 -3.97 15.22
N PRO A 129 41.93 -4.83 14.53
CA PRO A 129 41.76 -5.10 13.11
C PRO A 129 40.32 -5.51 12.72
N ASP A 130 39.63 -6.22 13.60
CA ASP A 130 38.25 -6.69 13.39
C ASP A 130 37.26 -5.52 13.38
N VAL A 131 37.46 -4.56 14.31
CA VAL A 131 36.67 -3.33 14.37
C VAL A 131 36.92 -2.47 13.14
N VAL A 132 38.16 -2.38 12.67
CA VAL A 132 38.52 -1.64 11.45
C VAL A 132 37.84 -2.26 10.22
N ARG A 133 37.84 -3.59 10.08
CA ARG A 133 37.15 -4.30 8.98
C ARG A 133 35.63 -4.11 9.05
N ALA A 134 35.03 -4.24 10.23
CA ALA A 134 33.60 -4.00 10.42
C ALA A 134 33.19 -2.57 10.05
N ARG A 135 34.00 -1.56 10.40
CA ARG A 135 33.80 -0.17 9.92
C ARG A 135 33.87 -0.08 8.39
N GLY A 136 34.82 -0.79 7.78
CA GLY A 136 34.93 -0.89 6.32
C GLY A 136 33.66 -1.44 5.66
N LEU A 137 33.09 -2.51 6.22
CA LEU A 137 31.83 -3.10 5.73
C LEU A 137 30.65 -2.14 5.90
N ILE A 138 30.51 -1.49 7.05
CA ILE A 138 29.46 -0.48 7.29
C ILE A 138 29.60 0.71 6.33
N ALA A 139 30.83 1.20 6.12
CA ALA A 139 31.10 2.28 5.19
C ALA A 139 30.75 1.88 3.74
N ALA A 140 31.06 0.64 3.35
CA ALA A 140 30.66 0.11 2.05
C ALA A 140 29.13 0.03 1.90
N LYS A 141 28.42 -0.43 2.94
CA LYS A 141 26.94 -0.42 2.96
C LYS A 141 26.39 1.00 2.81
N HIS A 142 26.93 1.99 3.52
CA HIS A 142 26.51 3.38 3.36
C HIS A 142 26.77 3.94 1.95
N ARG A 143 27.89 3.57 1.31
CA ARG A 143 28.15 3.95 -0.09
C ARG A 143 27.12 3.32 -1.03
N ARG A 144 26.81 2.04 -0.83
CA ARG A 144 25.79 1.31 -1.59
C ARG A 144 24.42 1.95 -1.41
N ASP A 145 24.02 2.25 -0.18
CA ASP A 145 22.73 2.88 0.13
C ASP A 145 22.59 4.22 -0.57
N ARG A 146 23.61 5.10 -0.48
CA ARG A 146 23.61 6.35 -1.22
C ARG A 146 23.55 6.16 -2.75
N ALA A 147 24.13 5.09 -3.29
CA ALA A 147 24.04 4.79 -4.71
C ALA A 147 22.62 4.33 -5.10
N VAL A 148 21.97 3.51 -4.26
CA VAL A 148 20.56 3.13 -4.42
C VAL A 148 19.65 4.36 -4.31
N ASP A 149 19.90 5.25 -3.37
CA ASP A 149 19.11 6.48 -3.19
C ASP A 149 19.23 7.39 -4.42
N ARG A 150 20.44 7.55 -4.98
CA ARG A 150 20.64 8.27 -6.24
C ARG A 150 19.93 7.60 -7.43
N ALA A 151 19.97 6.27 -7.51
CA ALA A 151 19.24 5.53 -8.53
C ALA A 151 17.72 5.75 -8.39
N GLY A 152 17.19 5.72 -7.16
CA GLY A 152 15.80 6.05 -6.86
C GLY A 152 15.41 7.46 -7.25
N ALA A 153 16.26 8.45 -6.94
CA ALA A 153 16.04 9.83 -7.34
C ALA A 153 15.99 9.99 -8.87
N SER A 154 16.84 9.27 -9.61
CA SER A 154 16.90 9.37 -11.08
C SER A 154 15.63 8.88 -11.80
N VAL A 155 14.87 8.00 -11.16
CA VAL A 155 13.59 7.47 -11.69
C VAL A 155 12.38 8.05 -10.97
N ALA A 156 12.58 9.06 -10.11
CA ALA A 156 11.54 9.73 -9.34
C ALA A 156 10.62 8.79 -8.53
N ILE A 157 11.14 7.66 -8.04
CA ILE A 157 10.31 6.64 -7.36
C ILE A 157 9.61 7.18 -6.10
N GLY A 158 10.24 8.12 -5.39
CA GLY A 158 9.66 8.78 -4.22
C GLY A 158 8.38 9.54 -4.57
N PRO A 159 8.45 10.59 -5.42
CA PRO A 159 7.27 11.31 -5.90
C PRO A 159 6.23 10.39 -6.56
N CYS A 160 6.65 9.36 -7.31
CA CYS A 160 5.71 8.40 -7.89
C CYS A 160 4.93 7.62 -6.82
N CYS A 161 5.60 7.21 -5.73
CA CYS A 161 4.96 6.54 -4.60
C CYS A 161 3.99 7.47 -3.87
N GLU A 162 4.40 8.72 -3.61
CA GLU A 162 3.56 9.72 -2.94
C GLU A 162 2.26 9.99 -3.71
N GLU A 163 2.35 10.08 -5.04
CA GLU A 163 1.17 10.27 -5.89
C GLU A 163 0.29 9.03 -5.98
N SER A 164 0.87 7.83 -6.04
CA SER A 164 0.12 6.56 -5.97
C SER A 164 -0.64 6.46 -4.63
N ASP A 165 0.02 6.82 -3.53
CA ASP A 165 -0.60 6.84 -2.19
C ASP A 165 -1.73 7.86 -2.11
N ARG A 166 -1.52 9.08 -2.64
CA ARG A 166 -2.56 10.12 -2.69
C ARG A 166 -3.80 9.67 -3.46
N LEU A 167 -3.63 9.02 -4.62
CA LEU A 167 -4.75 8.52 -5.42
C LEU A 167 -5.47 7.35 -4.74
N SER A 168 -4.71 6.46 -4.09
CA SER A 168 -5.27 5.36 -3.30
C SER A 168 -6.08 5.89 -2.11
N ASP A 169 -5.59 6.91 -1.41
CA ASP A 169 -6.30 7.56 -0.30
C ASP A 169 -7.61 8.20 -0.80
N GLN A 170 -7.59 8.85 -1.96
CA GLN A 170 -8.82 9.40 -2.58
C GLN A 170 -9.87 8.33 -2.90
N ALA A 171 -9.45 7.16 -3.40
CA ALA A 171 -10.36 6.05 -3.63
C ALA A 171 -10.92 5.50 -2.30
N ALA A 172 -10.10 5.43 -1.25
CA ALA A 172 -10.53 4.99 0.08
C ALA A 172 -11.52 5.98 0.73
N ASP A 173 -11.28 7.28 0.60
CA ASP A 173 -12.19 8.33 1.07
C ASP A 173 -13.53 8.27 0.33
N ALA A 174 -13.51 8.19 -1.01
CA ALA A 174 -14.74 8.06 -1.80
C ALA A 174 -15.52 6.77 -1.49
N SER A 175 -14.82 5.67 -1.17
CA SER A 175 -15.45 4.43 -0.71
C SER A 175 -16.14 4.60 0.65
N SER A 176 -15.48 5.32 1.55
CA SER A 176 -16.04 5.67 2.86
C SER A 176 -17.28 6.56 2.72
N ASP A 177 -17.27 7.52 1.78
CA ASP A 177 -18.43 8.37 1.49
C ASP A 177 -19.63 7.57 0.99
N VAL A 178 -19.42 6.57 0.11
CA VAL A 178 -20.51 5.68 -0.34
C VAL A 178 -21.08 4.91 0.83
N ALA A 179 -20.26 4.39 1.73
CA ALA A 179 -20.72 3.62 2.88
C ALA A 179 -21.39 4.47 3.97
N ALA A 180 -20.91 5.69 4.19
CA ALA A 180 -21.48 6.64 5.15
C ALA A 180 -22.73 7.36 4.62
N PHE A 181 -23.02 7.27 3.31
CA PHE A 181 -24.17 7.95 2.70
C PHE A 181 -25.49 7.54 3.38
N PRO A 182 -26.30 8.49 3.89
CA PRO A 182 -27.56 8.16 4.56
C PRO A 182 -28.60 7.69 3.53
N ALA A 183 -28.97 6.41 3.59
CA ALA A 183 -29.89 5.82 2.63
C ALA A 183 -31.31 6.39 2.80
N LYS A 184 -31.93 6.85 1.70
CA LYS A 184 -33.28 7.44 1.70
C LYS A 184 -34.35 6.45 1.23
N SER A 185 -33.94 5.29 0.74
CA SER A 185 -34.82 4.24 0.24
C SER A 185 -34.21 2.86 0.41
N LEU A 186 -35.03 1.81 0.25
CA LEU A 186 -34.53 0.44 0.18
C LEU A 186 -33.60 0.23 -1.02
N ALA A 187 -33.85 0.93 -2.14
CA ALA A 187 -32.98 0.90 -3.32
C ALA A 187 -31.58 1.46 -3.01
N ASP A 188 -31.48 2.48 -2.17
CA ASP A 188 -30.18 3.00 -1.69
C ASP A 188 -29.44 1.95 -0.86
N ILE A 189 -30.12 1.26 0.05
CA ILE A 189 -29.51 0.18 0.86
C ILE A 189 -29.04 -0.96 -0.04
N GLU A 190 -29.86 -1.39 -1.00
CA GLU A 190 -29.48 -2.44 -1.97
C GLU A 190 -28.23 -2.04 -2.77
N ALA A 191 -28.20 -0.79 -3.28
CA ALA A 191 -27.05 -0.27 -4.00
C ALA A 191 -25.77 -0.23 -3.13
N LYS A 192 -25.86 0.19 -1.87
CA LYS A 192 -24.74 0.17 -0.91
C LYS A 192 -24.26 -1.26 -0.62
N MET A 193 -25.17 -2.21 -0.42
CA MET A 193 -24.79 -3.62 -0.22
C MET A 193 -24.11 -4.21 -1.45
N ALA A 194 -24.64 -3.96 -2.65
CA ALA A 194 -24.02 -4.39 -3.90
C ALA A 194 -22.61 -3.80 -4.07
N PHE A 195 -22.43 -2.52 -3.73
CA PHE A 195 -21.13 -1.86 -3.70
C PHE A 195 -20.15 -2.55 -2.73
N ILE A 196 -20.55 -2.76 -1.48
CA ILE A 196 -19.73 -3.40 -0.44
C ILE A 196 -19.29 -4.81 -0.85
N ILE A 197 -20.22 -5.62 -1.38
CA ILE A 197 -19.95 -6.98 -1.84
C ILE A 197 -18.97 -6.95 -3.02
N LYS A 198 -19.22 -6.10 -4.02
CA LYS A 198 -18.39 -6.00 -5.23
C LYS A 198 -16.95 -5.64 -4.90
N HIS A 199 -16.74 -4.70 -3.97
CA HIS A 199 -15.42 -4.19 -3.62
C HIS A 199 -14.80 -4.91 -2.40
N ASN A 200 -15.42 -6.01 -1.94
CA ASN A 200 -14.98 -6.84 -0.83
C ASN A 200 -14.58 -6.02 0.42
N MET A 201 -15.38 -5.00 0.73
CA MET A 201 -15.11 -4.16 1.89
C MET A 201 -15.36 -4.97 3.16
N GLU A 202 -14.37 -5.03 4.06
CA GLU A 202 -14.50 -5.81 5.29
C GLU A 202 -15.74 -5.36 6.10
N PRO A 203 -16.62 -6.28 6.51
CA PRO A 203 -17.82 -5.95 7.27
C PRO A 203 -17.56 -5.22 8.59
N ASN A 204 -16.35 -5.35 9.13
CA ASN A 204 -15.96 -4.92 10.48
C ASN A 204 -15.53 -3.44 10.55
N GLY A 205 -15.45 -2.73 9.42
CA GLY A 205 -15.06 -1.32 9.36
C GLY A 205 -16.13 -0.31 9.76
N GLY A 206 -17.16 -0.70 10.53
CA GLY A 206 -18.33 0.14 10.83
C GLY A 206 -19.41 0.15 9.74
N MET A 207 -19.17 -0.51 8.60
CA MET A 207 -20.12 -0.57 7.46
C MET A 207 -21.45 -1.24 7.83
N MET A 208 -21.41 -2.33 8.61
CA MET A 208 -22.63 -2.95 9.11
C MET A 208 -23.40 -2.03 10.07
N GLU A 209 -22.71 -1.17 10.81
CA GLU A 209 -23.33 -0.18 11.70
C GLU A 209 -24.03 0.90 10.88
N HIS A 210 -23.43 1.37 9.78
CA HIS A 210 -24.06 2.29 8.83
C HIS A 210 -25.31 1.68 8.18
N MET A 211 -25.24 0.42 7.72
CA MET A 211 -26.41 -0.29 7.16
C MET A 211 -27.54 -0.45 8.19
N LEU A 212 -27.21 -0.76 9.44
CA LEU A 212 -28.19 -0.88 10.52
C LEU A 212 -28.79 0.48 10.89
N ALA A 213 -28.01 1.55 10.88
CA ALA A 213 -28.48 2.91 11.11
C ALA A 213 -29.47 3.34 10.01
N ASP A 214 -29.10 3.13 8.75
CA ASP A 214 -29.96 3.39 7.58
C ASP A 214 -31.28 2.62 7.68
N ALA A 215 -31.22 1.31 7.96
CA ALA A 215 -32.41 0.48 8.10
C ALA A 215 -33.32 0.94 9.26
N ARG A 216 -32.74 1.37 10.38
CA ARG A 216 -33.50 1.93 11.52
C ARG A 216 -34.18 3.24 11.13
N SER A 217 -33.49 4.13 10.42
CA SER A 217 -34.05 5.40 9.98
C SER A 217 -35.22 5.20 9.01
N LEU A 218 -35.08 4.29 8.03
CA LEU A 218 -36.17 3.95 7.11
C LEU A 218 -37.39 3.32 7.79
N LEU A 219 -37.19 2.58 8.88
CA LEU A 219 -38.27 2.01 9.69
C LEU A 219 -38.91 3.02 10.66
N GLY A 220 -38.48 4.29 10.65
CA GLY A 220 -38.94 5.33 11.59
C GLY A 220 -38.52 5.05 13.04
N ARG A 221 -37.47 4.25 13.24
CA ARG A 221 -36.94 3.80 14.54
C ARG A 221 -35.66 4.53 14.91
N ASP A 222 -35.57 5.82 14.61
CA ASP A 222 -34.43 6.62 15.03
C ASP A 222 -34.35 6.62 16.56
N VAL A 223 -33.23 6.10 17.05
CA VAL A 223 -32.89 6.02 18.48
C VAL A 223 -32.76 7.46 18.98
N ARG A 224 -33.71 7.90 19.80
CA ARG A 224 -33.54 9.07 20.67
C ARG A 224 -32.49 8.78 21.73
#